data_AF-A0A0M9DU06-F1
#
_entry.id   AF-A0A0M9DU06-F1
#
_cell.length_a   1.000
_cell.length_b   1.000
_cell.length_c   1.000
_cell.angle_alpha   90.00
_cell.angle_beta   90.00
_cell.angle_gamma   90.00
#
_symmetry.space_group_name_H-M   'P 1'
#
loop_
_entity.id
_entity.type
_entity.pdbx_description
1 polymer ?
#
loop_
_entity_poly.entity_id
_entity_poly.type
_entity_poly.pdbx_seq_one_letter_code
_entity_poly.pdbx_strand_id
1 'polypeptide(L)'
;MKKSFFVKGLFAFSLITFLGGVPTHAQLMKKMKEKEQKKQEEAKKKQEEARQKAEEAKIAELTKPYAQDFTDETGISGTYYALKGIQFNKTVFQKTLKLQFLAKENGKVVNKLNVYYNKDGGFNTPYLDEKMKEKNITMFKCSDCNQLFYYSSYVNSEFYQPEAGVVIVYEDNAKKVVDVWAKDKAKLEVYDLETAQAKYDQFKKQADSEKFEQKKKSLMSNYPTYKENIGKVVFVDNFGVFNYQYTDQPKEDSKSFVKSQSMGKSIYWGAYLPMPMTVTCGNTCLRNMEYEMEGIKTSREELRNKSRKWSDMIKEKPAEDRFCLNNGFQLISHRENIWDYAYIYVLYQNREKFQLGKSYKLTARLYSHKDGANVEKVAEGSIMLVYDQDAKKELSDIFTKFEQFLNE
;
A
#
# COMPACT_ATOMS: atom_id res chain seq x y z
N MET A 1 29.01 -30.05 69.53
CA MET A 1 29.64 -31.03 68.61
C MET A 1 30.39 -30.22 67.54
N LYS A 2 31.68 -29.87 67.62
CA LYS A 2 32.95 -30.64 67.71
C LYS A 2 33.15 -31.70 66.63
N LYS A 3 34.00 -31.36 65.64
CA LYS A 3 35.12 -32.11 65.00
C LYS A 3 35.70 -31.13 63.95
N SER A 4 36.84 -30.42 64.08
CA SER A 4 38.23 -30.76 64.45
C SER A 4 38.82 -31.90 63.61
N PHE A 5 39.66 -31.56 62.64
CA PHE A 5 40.84 -32.36 62.29
C PHE A 5 42.05 -31.48 62.04
N PHE A 6 43.16 -31.97 62.57
CA PHE A 6 44.37 -31.27 62.97
C PHE A 6 45.48 -31.42 61.93
N VAL A 7 46.39 -30.46 61.95
CA VAL A 7 47.71 -30.42 61.32
C VAL A 7 48.60 -31.58 61.76
N LYS A 8 49.38 -32.15 60.83
CA LYS A 8 50.75 -32.64 61.09
C LYS A 8 51.60 -32.39 59.84
N GLY A 9 52.62 -31.53 59.97
CA GLY A 9 53.68 -31.40 58.99
C GLY A 9 54.73 -32.50 59.15
N LEU A 10 55.58 -32.65 58.13
CA LEU A 10 56.99 -32.99 58.35
C LEU A 10 57.82 -32.49 57.16
N PHE A 11 58.80 -31.65 57.47
CA PHE A 11 59.98 -31.38 56.68
C PHE A 11 60.84 -32.66 56.64
N ALA A 12 61.30 -33.06 55.46
CA ALA A 12 62.51 -33.88 55.32
C ALA A 12 63.21 -33.51 54.01
N PHE A 13 64.31 -32.76 54.17
CA PHE A 13 65.34 -32.54 53.17
C PHE A 13 65.98 -33.89 52.82
N SER A 14 66.06 -34.23 51.53
CA SER A 14 67.18 -35.04 51.01
C SER A 14 67.58 -34.50 49.65
N LEU A 15 68.90 -34.44 49.48
CA LEU A 15 69.66 -33.67 48.52
C LEU A 15 70.12 -34.60 47.36
N ILE A 16 70.43 -34.00 46.19
CA ILE A 16 71.32 -34.52 45.11
C ILE A 16 70.58 -35.44 44.09
N THR A 17 70.56 -35.23 42.75
CA THR A 17 71.50 -34.62 41.78
C THR A 17 70.79 -34.27 40.45
N PHE A 18 71.11 -33.09 39.89
CA PHE A 18 71.48 -32.82 38.49
C PHE A 18 70.76 -33.54 37.32
N LEU A 19 69.93 -32.79 36.56
CA LEU A 19 70.18 -32.32 35.17
C LEU A 19 68.85 -31.98 34.45
N GLY A 20 68.74 -30.74 33.93
CA GLY A 20 67.84 -30.42 32.82
C GLY A 20 66.73 -29.40 33.07
N GLY A 21 67.06 -28.11 33.04
CA GLY A 21 66.18 -27.04 32.56
C GLY A 21 64.89 -26.75 33.33
N VAL A 22 64.98 -26.10 34.50
CA VAL A 22 63.81 -25.50 35.16
C VAL A 22 63.41 -24.23 34.39
N PRO A 23 62.18 -24.13 33.82
CA PRO A 23 61.68 -22.88 33.26
C PRO A 23 61.65 -21.82 34.37
N THR A 24 62.18 -20.63 34.12
CA THR A 24 62.14 -19.54 35.12
C THR A 24 60.70 -19.33 35.60
N HIS A 25 60.53 -18.94 36.87
CA HIS A 25 59.21 -18.76 37.50
C HIS A 25 58.23 -17.92 36.64
N ALA A 26 58.77 -16.99 35.85
CA ALA A 26 58.05 -16.20 34.86
C ALA A 26 57.44 -17.02 33.69
N GLN A 27 58.16 -18.03 33.16
CA GLN A 27 57.66 -18.89 32.08
C GLN A 27 56.56 -19.84 32.55
N LEU A 28 56.65 -20.34 33.79
CA LEU A 28 55.60 -21.16 34.40
C LEU A 28 54.32 -20.34 34.66
N MET A 29 54.46 -19.13 35.20
CA MET A 29 53.34 -18.21 35.46
C MET A 29 52.67 -17.74 34.16
N LYS A 30 53.43 -17.51 33.09
CA LYS A 30 52.87 -17.17 31.78
C LYS A 30 52.04 -18.31 31.19
N LYS A 31 52.54 -19.55 31.24
CA LYS A 31 51.80 -20.74 30.79
C LYS A 31 50.55 -21.00 31.63
N MET A 32 50.59 -20.74 32.94
CA MET A 32 49.39 -20.87 33.79
C MET A 32 48.33 -19.81 33.47
N LYS A 33 48.73 -18.53 33.29
CA LYS A 33 47.82 -17.46 32.88
C LYS A 33 47.19 -17.72 31.52
N GLU A 34 47.97 -18.18 30.53
CA GLU A 34 47.44 -18.54 29.20
C GLU A 34 46.44 -19.70 29.28
N LYS A 35 46.67 -20.67 30.16
CA LYS A 35 45.77 -21.82 30.34
C LYS A 35 44.49 -21.45 31.09
N GLU A 36 44.56 -20.52 32.05
CA GLU A 36 43.39 -19.95 32.72
C GLU A 36 42.58 -19.05 31.79
N GLN A 37 43.23 -18.21 30.98
CA GLN A 37 42.56 -17.37 29.98
C GLN A 37 41.83 -18.21 28.95
N LYS A 38 42.46 -19.27 28.41
CA LYS A 38 41.79 -20.21 27.50
C LYS A 38 40.59 -20.90 28.15
N LYS A 39 40.70 -21.32 29.42
CA LYS A 39 39.56 -21.90 30.14
C LYS A 39 38.43 -20.91 30.37
N GLN A 40 38.75 -19.64 30.64
CA GLN A 40 37.75 -18.58 30.80
C GLN A 40 37.08 -18.22 29.48
N GLU A 41 37.81 -18.20 28.36
CA GLU A 41 37.23 -17.99 27.02
C GLU A 41 36.35 -19.16 26.59
N GLU A 42 36.78 -20.40 26.80
CA GLU A 42 35.96 -21.58 26.50
C GLU A 42 34.69 -21.64 27.36
N ALA A 43 34.79 -21.24 28.64
CA ALA A 43 33.63 -21.16 29.53
C ALA A 43 32.65 -20.07 29.10
N LYS A 44 33.14 -18.88 28.72
CA LYS A 44 32.30 -17.79 28.19
C LYS A 44 31.63 -18.20 26.88
N LYS A 45 32.37 -18.82 25.96
CA LYS A 45 31.83 -19.29 24.68
C LYS A 45 30.73 -20.34 24.87
N LYS A 46 30.94 -21.31 25.77
CA LYS A 46 29.90 -22.29 26.13
C LYS A 46 28.68 -21.67 26.80
N GLN A 47 28.88 -20.63 27.63
CA GLN A 47 27.78 -19.92 28.28
C GLN A 47 26.96 -19.09 27.28
N GLU A 48 27.62 -18.49 26.28
CA GLU A 48 26.98 -17.72 25.22
C GLU A 48 26.20 -18.63 24.24
N GLU A 49 26.79 -19.77 23.85
CA GLU A 49 26.10 -20.79 23.05
C GLU A 49 24.89 -21.41 23.79
N ALA A 50 25.00 -21.63 25.11
CA ALA A 50 23.88 -22.11 25.92
C ALA A 50 22.77 -21.06 26.06
N ARG A 51 23.14 -19.77 26.17
CA ARG A 51 22.19 -18.66 26.23
C ARG A 51 21.46 -18.47 24.91
N GLN A 52 22.17 -18.54 23.77
CA GLN A 52 21.56 -18.49 22.44
C GLN A 52 20.60 -19.66 22.21
N LYS A 53 21.00 -20.90 22.56
CA LYS A 53 20.11 -22.07 22.47
C LYS A 53 18.89 -21.96 23.39
N ALA A 54 19.05 -21.40 24.59
CA ALA A 54 17.92 -21.17 25.50
C ALA A 54 16.96 -20.09 24.97
N GLU A 55 17.49 -19.05 24.31
CA GLU A 55 16.71 -17.99 23.69
C GLU A 55 15.96 -18.49 22.44
N GLU A 56 16.63 -19.28 21.58
CA GLU A 56 16.00 -19.99 20.45
C GLU A 56 14.92 -20.98 20.91
N ALA A 57 15.18 -21.75 21.96
CA ALA A 57 14.19 -22.67 22.53
C ALA A 57 13.00 -21.93 23.14
N LYS A 58 13.23 -20.78 23.78
CA LYS A 58 12.18 -19.92 24.34
C LYS A 58 11.35 -19.27 23.24
N ILE A 59 11.97 -18.83 22.14
CA ILE A 59 11.26 -18.36 20.93
C ILE A 59 10.43 -19.52 20.35
N ALA A 60 11.00 -20.70 20.18
CA ALA A 60 10.30 -21.89 19.68
C ALA A 60 9.11 -22.29 20.58
N GLU A 61 9.23 -22.15 21.90
CA GLU A 61 8.14 -22.39 22.84
C GLU A 61 7.04 -21.32 22.78
N LEU A 62 7.43 -20.04 22.62
CA LEU A 62 6.52 -18.91 22.37
C LEU A 62 5.83 -18.98 20.99
N THR A 63 6.35 -19.79 20.06
CA THR A 63 5.73 -20.03 18.74
C THR A 63 4.67 -21.14 18.73
N LYS A 64 4.48 -21.88 19.83
CA LYS A 64 3.41 -22.89 19.92
C LYS A 64 2.07 -22.21 20.18
N PRO A 65 1.10 -22.30 19.25
CA PRO A 65 -0.21 -21.69 19.46
C PRO A 65 -1.00 -22.43 20.54
N TYR A 66 -2.04 -21.76 21.06
CA TYR A 66 -2.99 -22.25 22.08
C TYR A 66 -3.47 -23.70 21.83
N ALA A 67 -3.76 -24.48 22.87
CA ALA A 67 -4.04 -25.92 22.72
C ALA A 67 -5.49 -26.25 22.32
N GLN A 68 -6.47 -25.40 22.59
CA GLN A 68 -7.87 -25.71 22.31
C GLN A 68 -8.22 -25.40 20.86
N ASP A 69 -8.97 -26.29 20.21
CA ASP A 69 -9.54 -26.02 18.88
C ASP A 69 -10.87 -25.29 19.00
N PHE A 70 -11.07 -24.31 18.14
CA PHE A 70 -12.29 -23.51 18.06
C PHE A 70 -13.08 -23.90 16.82
N THR A 71 -14.39 -24.04 16.98
CA THR A 71 -15.33 -24.27 15.87
C THR A 71 -16.44 -23.22 15.95
N ASP A 72 -16.92 -22.78 14.80
CA ASP A 72 -18.08 -21.91 14.70
C ASP A 72 -18.85 -22.20 13.40
N GLU A 73 -20.09 -21.72 13.33
CA GLU A 73 -21.02 -21.97 12.22
C GLU A 73 -20.54 -21.37 10.88
N THR A 74 -19.70 -20.33 10.91
CA THR A 74 -19.14 -19.71 9.68
C THR A 74 -17.91 -20.46 9.16
N GLY A 75 -17.33 -21.36 9.98
CA GLY A 75 -16.14 -22.10 9.63
C GLY A 75 -14.85 -21.26 9.62
N ILE A 76 -14.87 -20.02 10.12
CA ILE A 76 -13.71 -19.13 10.21
C ILE A 76 -12.76 -19.57 11.34
N SER A 77 -13.29 -20.01 12.47
CA SER A 77 -12.51 -20.46 13.63
C SER A 77 -11.76 -21.75 13.35
N GLY A 78 -10.61 -21.90 13.97
CA GLY A 78 -9.80 -23.11 13.90
C GLY A 78 -8.32 -22.83 13.80
N THR A 79 -7.56 -23.87 13.47
CA THR A 79 -6.11 -23.80 13.29
C THR A 79 -5.77 -23.50 11.84
N TYR A 80 -4.98 -22.46 11.61
CA TYR A 80 -4.50 -22.03 10.31
C TYR A 80 -2.98 -22.08 10.23
N TYR A 81 -2.47 -22.27 9.03
CA TYR A 81 -1.07 -22.16 8.67
C TYR A 81 -0.89 -20.93 7.78
N ALA A 82 0.03 -20.06 8.13
CA ALA A 82 0.33 -18.84 7.41
C ALA A 82 1.52 -19.05 6.46
N LEU A 83 1.40 -18.53 5.24
CA LEU A 83 2.42 -18.61 4.20
C LEU A 83 3.71 -17.90 4.65
N LYS A 84 3.59 -16.62 5.01
CA LYS A 84 4.71 -15.84 5.55
C LYS A 84 4.83 -15.95 7.05
N GLY A 85 3.71 -15.95 7.77
CA GLY A 85 3.70 -15.92 9.24
C GLY A 85 3.51 -14.51 9.78
N ILE A 86 3.02 -14.44 11.01
CA ILE A 86 2.65 -13.20 11.69
C ILE A 86 3.67 -12.87 12.78
N GLN A 87 4.05 -11.59 12.91
CA GLN A 87 4.87 -11.10 13.99
C GLN A 87 4.05 -10.29 15.01
N PHE A 88 3.90 -10.83 16.21
CA PHE A 88 3.25 -10.19 17.34
C PHE A 88 4.28 -9.49 18.23
N ASN A 89 3.98 -8.25 18.65
CA ASN A 89 4.74 -7.48 19.65
C ASN A 89 6.27 -7.50 19.44
N LYS A 90 6.73 -7.42 18.18
CA LYS A 90 8.16 -7.52 17.73
C LYS A 90 8.92 -8.79 18.07
N THR A 91 8.38 -9.67 18.91
CA THR A 91 9.16 -10.69 19.61
C THR A 91 8.67 -12.10 19.31
N VAL A 92 7.45 -12.25 18.81
CA VAL A 92 6.83 -13.56 18.59
C VAL A 92 6.45 -13.69 17.13
N PHE A 93 7.11 -14.59 16.40
CA PHE A 93 6.80 -14.91 15.01
C PHE A 93 6.10 -16.26 14.93
N GLN A 94 4.95 -16.36 14.28
CA GLN A 94 4.17 -17.60 14.19
C GLN A 94 3.70 -17.90 12.78
N LYS A 95 3.91 -19.14 12.34
CA LYS A 95 3.33 -19.69 11.11
C LYS A 95 2.10 -20.55 11.34
N THR A 96 1.78 -20.87 12.59
CA THR A 96 0.54 -21.55 12.95
C THR A 96 -0.25 -20.65 13.86
N LEU A 97 -1.48 -20.39 13.47
CA LEU A 97 -2.38 -19.44 14.10
C LEU A 97 -3.60 -20.19 14.60
N LYS A 98 -4.10 -19.82 15.77
CA LYS A 98 -5.46 -20.21 16.18
C LYS A 98 -6.36 -19.01 16.13
N LEU A 99 -7.45 -19.17 15.40
CA LEU A 99 -8.45 -18.15 15.18
C LEU A 99 -9.75 -18.56 15.87
N GLN A 100 -10.35 -17.63 16.60
CA GLN A 100 -11.70 -17.77 17.13
C GLN A 100 -12.54 -16.59 16.64
N PHE A 101 -13.52 -16.88 15.80
CA PHE A 101 -14.45 -15.88 15.29
C PHE A 101 -15.72 -15.86 16.14
N LEU A 102 -16.11 -14.68 16.60
CA LEU A 102 -17.29 -14.43 17.41
C LEU A 102 -18.23 -13.53 16.61
N ALA A 103 -19.21 -14.12 15.94
CA ALA A 103 -20.22 -13.37 15.18
C ALA A 103 -21.17 -12.60 16.10
N LYS A 104 -21.60 -13.22 17.21
CA LYS A 104 -22.51 -12.64 18.20
C LYS A 104 -21.97 -12.80 19.62
N GLU A 105 -22.22 -11.80 20.46
CA GLU A 105 -21.93 -11.81 21.88
C GLU A 105 -23.10 -11.14 22.62
N ASN A 106 -23.68 -11.83 23.61
CA ASN A 106 -24.84 -11.35 24.37
C ASN A 106 -26.01 -10.89 23.48
N GLY A 107 -26.28 -11.62 22.39
CA GLY A 107 -27.36 -11.32 21.44
C GLY A 107 -27.08 -10.17 20.46
N LYS A 108 -25.93 -9.48 20.57
CA LYS A 108 -25.51 -8.42 19.64
C LYS A 108 -24.52 -8.96 18.62
N VAL A 109 -24.61 -8.49 17.38
CA VAL A 109 -23.60 -8.77 16.34
C VAL A 109 -22.34 -7.98 16.69
N VAL A 110 -21.20 -8.67 16.84
CA VAL A 110 -19.93 -8.06 17.27
C VAL A 110 -18.78 -8.33 16.29
N ASN A 111 -18.84 -9.40 15.49
CA ASN A 111 -17.83 -9.77 14.50
C ASN A 111 -16.38 -9.57 14.98
N LYS A 112 -16.00 -10.27 16.04
CA LYS A 112 -14.63 -10.23 16.60
C LYS A 112 -13.83 -11.43 16.11
N LEU A 113 -12.55 -11.24 15.81
CA LEU A 113 -11.62 -12.34 15.52
C LEU A 113 -10.51 -12.36 16.56
N ASN A 114 -10.49 -13.34 17.44
CA ASN A 114 -9.37 -13.52 18.37
C ASN A 114 -8.27 -14.31 17.67
N VAL A 115 -7.07 -13.72 17.60
CA VAL A 115 -5.87 -14.33 17.02
C VAL A 115 -4.91 -14.65 18.16
N TYR A 116 -4.76 -15.93 18.47
CA TYR A 116 -3.94 -16.41 19.58
C TYR A 116 -2.47 -16.54 19.18
N TYR A 117 -1.57 -16.00 20.01
CA TYR A 117 -0.13 -15.91 19.72
C TYR A 117 0.77 -16.57 20.78
N ASN A 118 0.23 -17.25 21.78
CA ASN A 118 1.02 -18.10 22.68
C ASN A 118 0.15 -19.20 23.32
N LYS A 119 0.82 -20.18 23.94
CA LYS A 119 0.20 -21.29 24.66
C LYS A 119 -0.58 -20.87 25.92
N ASP A 120 -0.24 -19.72 26.50
CA ASP A 120 -0.83 -19.19 27.74
C ASP A 120 -2.17 -18.46 27.48
N GLY A 121 -2.63 -18.43 26.23
CA GLY A 121 -3.91 -17.83 25.85
C GLY A 121 -3.82 -16.33 25.56
N GLY A 122 -2.62 -15.78 25.33
CA GLY A 122 -2.46 -14.43 24.80
C GLY A 122 -3.04 -14.33 23.39
N PHE A 123 -3.94 -13.37 23.18
CA PHE A 123 -4.55 -13.10 21.88
C PHE A 123 -4.66 -11.59 21.61
N ASN A 124 -4.82 -11.25 20.34
CA ASN A 124 -5.29 -9.94 19.89
C ASN A 124 -6.69 -10.08 19.32
N THR A 125 -7.52 -9.05 19.47
CA THR A 125 -8.92 -9.06 19.00
C THR A 125 -9.17 -7.90 18.03
N PRO A 126 -8.81 -8.05 16.75
CA PRO A 126 -9.37 -7.21 15.70
C PRO A 126 -10.90 -7.27 15.68
N TYR A 127 -11.52 -6.10 15.53
CA TYR A 127 -12.92 -5.96 15.15
C TYR A 127 -13.04 -6.01 13.63
N LEU A 128 -14.01 -6.76 13.15
CA LEU A 128 -14.23 -7.00 11.73
C LEU A 128 -15.55 -6.39 11.27
N ASP A 129 -15.48 -5.49 10.30
CA ASP A 129 -16.65 -4.97 9.59
C ASP A 129 -16.91 -5.85 8.38
N GLU A 130 -18.00 -6.61 8.37
CA GLU A 130 -18.41 -7.39 7.19
C GLU A 130 -18.70 -6.44 6.02
N LYS A 131 -18.01 -6.65 4.90
CA LYS A 131 -18.17 -5.86 3.65
C LYS A 131 -18.99 -6.60 2.61
N MET A 132 -18.87 -7.91 2.58
CA MET A 132 -19.56 -8.78 1.62
C MET A 132 -19.71 -10.17 2.22
N LYS A 133 -20.86 -10.79 1.93
CA LYS A 133 -21.09 -12.21 2.14
C LYS A 133 -21.89 -12.79 0.97
N GLU A 134 -21.26 -13.66 0.19
CA GLU A 134 -21.90 -14.37 -0.92
C GLU A 134 -21.57 -15.86 -0.87
N LYS A 135 -22.58 -16.72 -0.70
CA LYS A 135 -22.42 -18.19 -0.60
C LYS A 135 -21.32 -18.59 0.40
N ASN A 136 -20.11 -18.87 -0.09
CA ASN A 136 -18.94 -19.34 0.67
C ASN A 136 -17.82 -18.29 0.78
N ILE A 137 -18.07 -17.08 0.27
CA ILE A 137 -17.11 -15.99 0.23
C ILE A 137 -17.52 -14.97 1.28
N THR A 138 -16.57 -14.55 2.10
CA THR A 138 -16.79 -13.47 3.07
C THR A 138 -15.60 -12.52 3.08
N MET A 139 -15.88 -11.23 3.08
CA MET A 139 -14.87 -10.18 3.14
C MET A 139 -15.12 -9.31 4.36
N PHE A 140 -14.08 -9.15 5.17
CA PHE A 140 -14.08 -8.31 6.35
C PHE A 140 -13.06 -7.20 6.20
N LYS A 141 -13.42 -5.99 6.61
CA LYS A 141 -12.45 -4.93 6.87
C LYS A 141 -12.04 -4.97 8.34
N CYS A 142 -10.74 -4.92 8.57
CA CYS A 142 -10.14 -4.77 9.87
C CYS A 142 -9.47 -3.40 9.98
N SER A 143 -10.14 -2.47 10.66
CA SER A 143 -9.66 -1.10 10.81
C SER A 143 -8.57 -0.95 11.90
N ASP A 144 -8.43 -1.96 12.79
CA ASP A 144 -7.50 -1.96 13.93
C ASP A 144 -6.50 -3.13 13.90
N CYS A 145 -6.09 -3.55 12.70
CA CYS A 145 -5.19 -4.70 12.51
C CYS A 145 -3.71 -4.44 12.87
N ASN A 146 -3.38 -3.23 13.32
CA ASN A 146 -2.03 -2.82 13.72
C ASN A 146 -1.37 -3.78 14.71
N GLN A 147 -2.18 -4.39 15.58
CA GLN A 147 -1.71 -5.30 16.62
C GLN A 147 -1.29 -6.67 16.08
N LEU A 148 -1.75 -7.06 14.89
CA LEU A 148 -1.42 -8.35 14.28
C LEU A 148 -0.11 -8.30 13.52
N PHE A 149 0.12 -7.27 12.70
CA PHE A 149 1.21 -7.31 11.72
C PHE A 149 2.41 -6.43 12.05
N TYR A 150 2.41 -5.77 13.22
CA TYR A 150 3.45 -4.83 13.67
C TYR A 150 4.03 -3.99 12.51
N TYR A 151 3.17 -3.28 11.80
CA TYR A 151 3.61 -2.23 10.87
C TYR A 151 3.62 -0.90 11.62
N SER A 152 4.60 -0.05 11.34
CA SER A 152 4.87 1.21 12.09
C SER A 152 3.84 2.32 11.87
N SER A 153 2.68 2.03 11.29
CA SER A 153 1.64 3.00 10.95
C SER A 153 0.27 2.32 10.97
N TYR A 154 -0.80 3.09 11.08
CA TYR A 154 -2.19 2.62 11.01
C TYR A 154 -2.43 1.83 9.71
N VAL A 155 -2.33 0.50 9.78
CA VAL A 155 -2.61 -0.43 8.71
C VAL A 155 -4.06 -0.88 8.82
N ASN A 156 -4.86 -0.37 7.89
CA ASN A 156 -6.12 -1.02 7.55
C ASN A 156 -5.79 -2.29 6.75
N SER A 157 -6.41 -3.41 7.13
CA SER A 157 -6.29 -4.66 6.38
C SER A 157 -7.66 -5.18 6.02
N GLU A 158 -7.76 -5.87 4.89
CA GLU A 158 -8.94 -6.62 4.52
C GLU A 158 -8.63 -8.12 4.64
N PHE A 159 -9.51 -8.84 5.34
CA PHE A 159 -9.48 -10.30 5.39
C PHE A 159 -10.50 -10.82 4.39
N TYR A 160 -10.02 -11.59 3.44
CA TYR A 160 -10.84 -12.13 2.38
C TYR A 160 -10.82 -13.65 2.43
N GLN A 161 -11.98 -14.27 2.61
CA GLN A 161 -12.15 -15.70 2.60
C GLN A 161 -12.69 -16.15 1.24
N PRO A 162 -11.84 -16.60 0.29
CA PRO A 162 -12.30 -17.10 -1.00
C PRO A 162 -13.08 -18.42 -0.90
N GLU A 163 -12.73 -19.24 0.08
CA GLU A 163 -13.35 -20.54 0.33
C GLU A 163 -13.20 -20.90 1.82
N ALA A 164 -13.97 -21.91 2.26
CA ALA A 164 -13.91 -22.39 3.64
C ALA A 164 -12.47 -22.76 4.03
N GLY A 165 -11.95 -22.14 5.11
CA GLY A 165 -10.63 -22.45 5.63
C GLY A 165 -9.44 -21.82 4.91
N VAL A 166 -9.64 -20.88 3.98
CA VAL A 166 -8.55 -20.06 3.40
C VAL A 166 -8.85 -18.58 3.63
N VAL A 167 -7.88 -17.81 4.14
CA VAL A 167 -7.99 -16.38 4.39
C VAL A 167 -6.82 -15.67 3.72
N ILE A 168 -7.12 -14.74 2.82
CA ILE A 168 -6.17 -13.83 2.18
C ILE A 168 -6.13 -12.54 2.99
N VAL A 169 -4.93 -12.06 3.28
CA VAL A 169 -4.71 -10.81 4.02
C VAL A 169 -4.21 -9.75 3.05
N TYR A 170 -5.04 -8.74 2.81
CA TYR A 170 -4.69 -7.58 1.99
C TYR A 170 -4.38 -6.36 2.86
N GLU A 171 -3.31 -5.65 2.53
CA GLU A 171 -2.91 -4.43 3.21
C GLU A 171 -3.32 -3.19 2.41
N ASP A 172 -4.25 -2.39 2.94
CA ASP A 172 -4.81 -1.24 2.23
C ASP A 172 -3.78 -0.16 1.91
N ASN A 173 -2.78 0.01 2.76
CA ASN A 173 -1.74 1.02 2.58
C ASN A 173 -0.72 0.60 1.53
N ALA A 174 -0.28 -0.66 1.58
CA ALA A 174 0.65 -1.22 0.60
C ALA A 174 -0.02 -1.62 -0.71
N LYS A 175 -1.36 -1.59 -0.76
CA LYS A 175 -2.20 -1.97 -1.91
C LYS A 175 -1.86 -3.35 -2.47
N LYS A 176 -1.59 -4.31 -1.59
CA LYS A 176 -1.21 -5.67 -1.96
C LYS A 176 -1.59 -6.71 -0.91
N VAL A 177 -1.72 -7.96 -1.34
CA VAL A 177 -1.77 -9.14 -0.50
C VAL A 177 -0.42 -9.32 0.19
N VAL A 178 -0.45 -9.42 1.51
CA VAL A 178 0.75 -9.54 2.34
C VAL A 178 0.95 -10.95 2.89
N ASP A 179 -0.14 -11.72 3.07
CA ASP A 179 -0.09 -13.09 3.57
C ASP A 179 -1.34 -13.89 3.16
N VAL A 180 -1.24 -15.21 3.28
CA VAL A 180 -2.34 -16.18 3.09
C VAL A 180 -2.31 -17.17 4.24
N TRP A 181 -3.47 -17.42 4.83
CA TRP A 181 -3.67 -18.38 5.91
C TRP A 181 -4.59 -19.50 5.44
N ALA A 182 -4.24 -20.76 5.71
CA ALA A 182 -5.08 -21.88 5.34
C ALA A 182 -5.14 -22.94 6.45
N LYS A 183 -6.32 -23.55 6.66
CA LYS A 183 -6.47 -24.71 7.55
C LYS A 183 -5.75 -25.95 7.02
N ASP A 184 -5.76 -26.11 5.70
CA ASP A 184 -4.99 -27.14 4.98
C ASP A 184 -3.70 -26.53 4.43
N LYS A 185 -2.55 -27.07 4.83
CA LYS A 185 -1.23 -26.59 4.36
C LYS A 185 -1.07 -26.71 2.85
N ALA A 186 -1.68 -27.73 2.22
CA ALA A 186 -1.56 -27.93 0.78
C ALA A 186 -2.15 -26.75 0.00
N LYS A 187 -3.13 -26.03 0.57
CA LYS A 187 -3.71 -24.83 -0.05
C LYS A 187 -2.72 -23.67 -0.14
N LEU A 188 -1.68 -23.62 0.71
CA LEU A 188 -0.64 -22.59 0.63
C LEU A 188 0.27 -22.75 -0.60
N GLU A 189 0.34 -23.96 -1.18
CA GLU A 189 1.05 -24.20 -2.45
C GLU A 189 0.23 -23.70 -3.65
N VAL A 190 -1.10 -23.68 -3.52
CA VAL A 190 -2.03 -23.19 -4.56
C VAL A 190 -2.22 -21.67 -4.49
N TYR A 191 -2.25 -21.12 -3.28
CA TYR A 191 -2.42 -19.69 -3.03
C TYR A 191 -1.09 -19.04 -2.66
N ASP A 192 -0.18 -18.95 -3.64
CA ASP A 192 0.93 -18.00 -3.54
C ASP A 192 0.40 -16.55 -3.53
N LEU A 193 1.27 -15.58 -3.24
CA LEU A 193 0.86 -14.18 -3.11
C LEU A 193 0.30 -13.60 -4.41
N GLU A 194 0.80 -14.02 -5.56
CA GLU A 194 0.37 -13.50 -6.87
C GLU A 194 -1.02 -14.03 -7.21
N THR A 195 -1.23 -15.33 -7.03
CA THR A 195 -2.52 -16.00 -7.20
C THR A 195 -3.55 -15.45 -6.21
N ALA A 196 -3.16 -15.26 -4.94
CA ALA A 196 -4.00 -14.65 -3.93
C ALA A 196 -4.35 -13.19 -4.26
N GLN A 197 -3.39 -12.41 -4.78
CA GLN A 197 -3.64 -11.05 -5.25
C GLN A 197 -4.67 -11.02 -6.39
N ALA A 198 -4.49 -11.87 -7.41
CA ALA A 198 -5.42 -11.95 -8.52
C ALA A 198 -6.84 -12.35 -8.08
N LYS A 199 -6.96 -13.30 -7.14
CA LYS A 199 -8.25 -13.69 -6.54
C LYS A 199 -8.87 -12.54 -5.75
N TYR A 200 -8.11 -11.91 -4.87
CA TYR A 200 -8.58 -10.77 -4.10
C TYR A 200 -9.10 -9.65 -5.03
N ASP A 201 -8.33 -9.26 -6.06
CA ASP A 201 -8.74 -8.21 -7.00
C ASP A 201 -10.02 -8.58 -7.77
N GLN A 202 -10.17 -9.85 -8.17
CA GLN A 202 -11.39 -10.34 -8.83
C GLN A 202 -12.64 -10.15 -7.95
N PHE A 203 -12.56 -10.54 -6.67
CA PHE A 203 -13.71 -10.48 -5.76
C PHE A 203 -13.95 -9.10 -5.20
N LYS A 204 -12.90 -8.33 -4.92
CA LYS A 204 -13.02 -6.93 -4.53
C LYS A 204 -13.75 -6.15 -5.62
N LYS A 205 -13.44 -6.41 -6.90
CA LYS A 205 -14.16 -5.85 -8.04
C LYS A 205 -15.65 -6.21 -8.02
N GLN A 206 -16.02 -7.45 -7.69
CA GLN A 206 -17.42 -7.86 -7.56
C GLN A 206 -18.13 -7.13 -6.42
N ALA A 207 -17.52 -7.10 -5.23
CA ALA A 207 -18.06 -6.43 -4.05
C ALA A 207 -18.25 -4.93 -4.25
N ASP A 208 -17.25 -4.32 -4.87
CA ASP A 208 -17.32 -2.92 -5.20
C ASP A 208 -18.34 -2.64 -6.31
N SER A 209 -18.55 -3.57 -7.25
CA SER A 209 -19.52 -3.38 -8.34
C SER A 209 -20.94 -3.15 -7.83
N GLU A 210 -21.43 -3.93 -6.87
CA GLU A 210 -22.78 -3.73 -6.32
C GLU A 210 -22.91 -2.40 -5.57
N LYS A 211 -21.90 -2.10 -4.74
CA LYS A 211 -21.82 -0.84 -3.99
C LYS A 211 -21.75 0.37 -4.93
N PHE A 212 -20.97 0.25 -6.00
CA PHE A 212 -20.84 1.29 -7.01
C PHE A 212 -22.12 1.44 -7.83
N GLU A 213 -22.81 0.37 -8.19
CA GLU A 213 -24.11 0.46 -8.86
C GLU A 213 -25.16 1.14 -7.96
N GLN A 214 -25.19 0.83 -6.66
CA GLN A 214 -26.06 1.55 -5.70
C GLN A 214 -25.68 3.04 -5.60
N LYS A 215 -24.39 3.34 -5.50
CA LYS A 215 -23.89 4.72 -5.44
C LYS A 215 -24.21 5.48 -6.72
N LYS A 216 -24.03 4.86 -7.88
CA LYS A 216 -24.38 5.40 -9.20
C LYS A 216 -25.86 5.71 -9.29
N LYS A 217 -26.74 4.80 -8.87
CA LYS A 217 -28.19 5.05 -8.81
C LYS A 217 -28.50 6.26 -7.93
N SER A 218 -27.92 6.32 -6.73
CA SER A 218 -28.06 7.48 -5.84
C SER A 218 -27.58 8.78 -6.49
N LEU A 219 -26.44 8.76 -7.19
CA LEU A 219 -25.92 9.92 -7.90
C LEU A 219 -26.85 10.38 -9.02
N MET A 220 -27.35 9.45 -9.83
CA MET A 220 -28.28 9.72 -10.93
C MET A 220 -29.61 10.31 -10.43
N SER A 221 -30.07 9.92 -9.24
CA SER A 221 -31.32 10.42 -8.65
C SER A 221 -31.17 11.76 -7.95
N ASN A 222 -30.03 11.99 -7.28
CA ASN A 222 -29.87 13.13 -6.37
C ASN A 222 -29.11 14.31 -7.00
N TYR A 223 -28.36 14.10 -8.08
CA TYR A 223 -27.50 15.13 -8.68
C TYR A 223 -27.73 15.25 -10.19
N PRO A 224 -28.50 16.26 -10.64
CA PRO A 224 -28.75 16.51 -12.06
C PRO A 224 -27.47 16.67 -12.87
N THR A 225 -26.47 17.38 -12.32
CA THR A 225 -25.17 17.60 -12.95
C THR A 225 -24.47 16.28 -13.30
N TYR A 226 -24.47 15.30 -12.38
CA TYR A 226 -23.92 13.97 -12.65
C TYR A 226 -24.70 13.26 -13.76
N LYS A 227 -26.04 13.24 -13.65
CA LYS A 227 -26.92 12.57 -14.60
C LYS A 227 -26.73 13.08 -16.04
N GLU A 228 -26.58 14.38 -16.22
CA GLU A 228 -26.43 15.02 -17.52
C GLU A 228 -25.03 14.86 -18.13
N ASN A 229 -24.02 14.61 -17.29
CA ASN A 229 -22.62 14.66 -17.70
C ASN A 229 -21.86 13.35 -17.49
N ILE A 230 -22.51 12.26 -17.09
CA ILE A 230 -21.91 10.93 -17.02
C ILE A 230 -21.19 10.56 -18.32
N GLY A 231 -19.95 10.08 -18.21
CA GLY A 231 -19.03 9.81 -19.32
C GLY A 231 -18.38 11.06 -19.94
N LYS A 232 -18.56 12.26 -19.38
CA LYS A 232 -18.05 13.50 -19.95
C LYS A 232 -16.96 14.15 -19.10
N VAL A 233 -16.03 14.80 -19.79
CA VAL A 233 -15.17 15.83 -19.22
C VAL A 233 -15.85 17.18 -19.47
N VAL A 234 -16.05 17.95 -18.39
CA VAL A 234 -16.56 19.32 -18.43
C VAL A 234 -15.46 20.30 -18.05
N PHE A 235 -15.60 21.55 -18.46
CA PHE A 235 -14.63 22.60 -18.22
C PHE A 235 -15.27 23.76 -17.47
N VAL A 236 -14.49 24.41 -16.62
CA VAL A 236 -14.90 25.62 -15.88
C VAL A 236 -13.81 26.67 -15.98
N ASP A 237 -14.19 27.94 -15.86
CA ASP A 237 -13.27 29.07 -15.84
C ASP A 237 -12.53 29.23 -14.50
N ASN A 238 -13.12 28.72 -13.42
CA ASN A 238 -12.56 28.78 -12.07
C ASN A 238 -12.74 27.44 -11.35
N PHE A 239 -11.65 26.89 -10.80
CA PHE A 239 -11.69 25.65 -10.04
C PHE A 239 -12.65 25.68 -8.85
N GLY A 240 -12.87 26.85 -8.23
CA GLY A 240 -13.80 27.03 -7.11
C GLY A 240 -15.25 26.68 -7.45
N VAL A 241 -15.60 26.54 -8.74
CA VAL A 241 -16.90 26.03 -9.18
C VAL A 241 -17.11 24.59 -8.72
N PHE A 242 -16.06 23.75 -8.76
CA PHE A 242 -16.19 22.35 -8.37
C PHE A 242 -16.30 22.20 -6.86
N ASN A 243 -17.21 21.34 -6.42
CA ASN A 243 -17.28 20.95 -5.02
C ASN A 243 -16.14 19.99 -4.65
N TYR A 244 -14.95 20.52 -4.37
CA TYR A 244 -13.75 19.74 -4.08
C TYR A 244 -13.70 19.19 -2.63
N GLN A 245 -14.50 19.75 -1.72
CA GLN A 245 -14.51 19.35 -0.31
C GLN A 245 -15.29 18.06 -0.07
N TYR A 246 -16.31 17.78 -0.88
CA TYR A 246 -17.18 16.62 -0.73
C TYR A 246 -17.14 15.74 -1.98
N THR A 247 -16.45 14.61 -1.87
CA THR A 247 -16.28 13.64 -2.95
C THR A 247 -17.61 13.04 -3.38
N ASP A 248 -17.83 12.87 -4.69
CA ASP A 248 -19.07 12.32 -5.25
C ASP A 248 -20.34 13.04 -4.77
N GLN A 249 -20.26 14.37 -4.62
CA GLN A 249 -21.40 15.24 -4.36
C GLN A 249 -21.36 16.44 -5.31
N PRO A 250 -21.58 16.22 -6.62
CA PRO A 250 -21.46 17.27 -7.62
C PRO A 250 -22.66 18.22 -7.53
N LYS A 251 -22.51 19.25 -6.71
CA LYS A 251 -23.52 20.28 -6.44
C LYS A 251 -23.28 21.55 -7.26
N GLU A 252 -22.23 21.56 -8.07
CA GLU A 252 -21.96 22.64 -9.02
C GLU A 252 -23.10 22.81 -10.04
N ASP A 253 -23.38 24.06 -10.38
CA ASP A 253 -24.37 24.42 -11.40
C ASP A 253 -23.80 24.11 -12.79
N SER A 254 -24.52 23.31 -13.58
CA SER A 254 -24.09 22.95 -14.95
C SER A 254 -24.01 24.15 -15.89
N LYS A 255 -24.65 25.28 -15.55
CA LYS A 255 -24.50 26.56 -16.27
C LYS A 255 -23.11 27.17 -16.14
N SER A 256 -22.35 26.81 -15.11
CA SER A 256 -20.96 27.24 -14.93
C SER A 256 -19.99 26.48 -15.85
N PHE A 257 -20.46 25.46 -16.58
CA PHE A 257 -19.61 24.75 -17.53
C PHE A 257 -19.40 25.55 -18.81
N VAL A 258 -18.14 25.86 -19.08
CA VAL A 258 -17.74 26.63 -20.26
C VAL A 258 -17.51 25.72 -21.45
N LYS A 259 -17.96 26.17 -22.62
CA LYS A 259 -17.69 25.52 -23.91
C LYS A 259 -16.63 26.24 -24.73
N SER A 260 -16.26 27.44 -24.30
CA SER A 260 -15.27 28.28 -24.95
C SER A 260 -14.47 29.05 -23.91
N GLN A 261 -13.17 29.23 -24.14
CA GLN A 261 -12.32 30.10 -23.34
C GLN A 261 -11.18 30.67 -24.18
N SER A 262 -10.62 31.79 -23.74
CA SER A 262 -9.38 32.32 -24.32
C SER A 262 -8.23 31.33 -24.06
N MET A 263 -7.41 31.08 -25.08
CA MET A 263 -6.10 30.45 -24.91
C MET A 263 -5.24 31.32 -23.97
N GLY A 264 -4.17 30.79 -23.40
CA GLY A 264 -3.44 31.60 -22.41
C GLY A 264 -4.05 31.55 -20.99
N LYS A 265 -5.16 30.84 -20.79
CA LYS A 265 -5.74 30.56 -19.46
C LYS A 265 -5.58 29.10 -19.03
N SER A 266 -5.49 28.90 -17.71
CA SER A 266 -5.54 27.57 -17.09
C SER A 266 -6.82 26.83 -17.48
N ILE A 267 -6.70 25.53 -17.77
CA ILE A 267 -7.86 24.67 -17.98
C ILE A 267 -8.19 23.94 -16.67
N TYR A 268 -9.35 24.24 -16.11
CA TYR A 268 -9.92 23.43 -15.04
C TYR A 268 -10.96 22.50 -15.64
N TRP A 269 -10.89 21.24 -15.25
CA TRP A 269 -11.80 20.22 -15.75
C TRP A 269 -12.33 19.34 -14.63
N GLY A 270 -13.55 18.85 -14.84
CA GLY A 270 -14.21 17.84 -14.05
C GLY A 270 -14.57 16.66 -14.95
N ALA A 271 -14.55 15.44 -14.43
CA ALA A 271 -14.96 14.24 -15.13
C ALA A 271 -15.99 13.48 -14.29
N TYR A 272 -17.12 13.17 -14.91
CA TYR A 272 -18.17 12.34 -14.30
C TYR A 272 -18.11 10.97 -14.95
N LEU A 273 -17.71 9.98 -14.17
CA LEU A 273 -17.40 8.65 -14.67
C LEU A 273 -18.63 7.75 -14.62
N PRO A 274 -18.84 6.85 -15.59
CA PRO A 274 -19.92 5.87 -15.53
C PRO A 274 -19.72 4.84 -14.41
N MET A 275 -18.46 4.56 -14.06
CA MET A 275 -17.99 3.74 -12.95
C MET A 275 -16.62 4.27 -12.48
N PRO A 276 -16.21 4.02 -11.23
CA PRO A 276 -14.85 4.34 -10.78
C PRO A 276 -13.80 3.61 -11.60
N MET A 277 -12.65 4.26 -11.86
CA MET A 277 -11.59 3.69 -12.70
C MET A 277 -11.00 2.40 -12.14
N THR A 278 -10.97 2.23 -10.82
CA THR A 278 -10.52 1.01 -10.13
C THR A 278 -11.31 -0.24 -10.53
N VAL A 279 -12.56 -0.09 -11.00
CA VAL A 279 -13.36 -1.21 -11.55
C VAL A 279 -12.75 -1.77 -12.84
N THR A 280 -12.10 -0.92 -13.63
CA THR A 280 -11.55 -1.30 -14.93
C THR A 280 -10.20 -1.99 -14.81
N CYS A 281 -9.27 -1.44 -14.02
CA CYS A 281 -7.92 -1.99 -13.91
C CYS A 281 -7.39 -2.31 -12.50
N GLY A 282 -8.25 -2.28 -11.48
CA GLY A 282 -7.93 -2.71 -10.11
C GLY A 282 -7.22 -1.66 -9.25
N ASN A 283 -6.56 -2.09 -8.18
CA ASN A 283 -5.96 -1.20 -7.17
C ASN A 283 -4.68 -0.48 -7.63
N THR A 284 -3.98 -1.04 -8.63
CA THR A 284 -2.79 -0.44 -9.25
C THR A 284 -3.12 0.46 -10.43
N CYS A 285 -4.41 0.66 -10.69
CA CYS A 285 -4.90 1.47 -11.80
C CYS A 285 -4.47 2.93 -11.63
N LEU A 286 -3.96 3.52 -12.70
CA LEU A 286 -3.56 4.92 -12.79
C LEU A 286 -4.57 5.70 -13.64
N ARG A 287 -4.55 7.02 -13.47
CA ARG A 287 -5.29 7.97 -14.30
C ARG A 287 -4.37 8.56 -15.36
N ASN A 288 -4.74 8.43 -16.62
CA ASN A 288 -4.05 9.08 -17.72
C ASN A 288 -4.97 10.09 -18.41
N MET A 289 -4.47 11.31 -18.58
CA MET A 289 -5.17 12.39 -19.29
C MET A 289 -4.50 12.61 -20.64
N GLU A 290 -5.31 12.65 -21.68
CA GLU A 290 -4.91 12.81 -23.07
C GLU A 290 -5.55 14.06 -23.66
N TYR A 291 -4.76 14.80 -24.43
CA TYR A 291 -5.18 16.02 -25.11
C TYR A 291 -4.94 15.89 -26.61
N GLU A 292 -5.90 16.40 -27.39
CA GLU A 292 -5.82 16.45 -28.85
C GLU A 292 -6.30 17.80 -29.37
N MET A 293 -5.54 18.39 -30.30
CA MET A 293 -5.89 19.62 -31.01
C MET A 293 -5.25 19.60 -32.40
N GLU A 294 -6.05 19.95 -33.43
CA GLU A 294 -5.57 20.06 -34.82
C GLU A 294 -4.79 18.82 -35.30
N GLY A 295 -5.27 17.62 -34.92
CA GLY A 295 -4.67 16.33 -35.23
C GLY A 295 -3.42 15.96 -34.43
N ILE A 296 -2.90 16.89 -33.59
CA ILE A 296 -1.78 16.61 -32.69
C ILE A 296 -2.32 16.11 -31.37
N LYS A 297 -1.81 14.96 -30.95
CA LYS A 297 -2.25 14.20 -29.79
C LYS A 297 -1.07 13.95 -28.86
N THR A 298 -1.28 14.07 -27.55
CA THR A 298 -0.31 13.63 -26.53
C THR A 298 -1.06 13.19 -25.27
N SER A 299 -0.40 12.41 -24.42
CA SER A 299 -0.92 12.13 -23.07
C SER A 299 0.11 12.41 -21.98
N ARG A 300 -0.37 12.50 -20.74
CA ARG A 300 0.50 12.61 -19.56
C ARG A 300 1.46 11.43 -19.45
N GLU A 301 0.99 10.23 -19.74
CA GLU A 301 1.81 9.02 -19.77
C GLU A 301 2.90 9.07 -20.84
N GLU A 302 2.53 9.40 -22.08
CA GLU A 302 3.48 9.47 -23.19
C GLU A 302 4.62 10.44 -22.88
N LEU A 303 4.30 11.63 -22.36
CA LEU A 303 5.29 12.62 -21.99
C LEU A 303 6.13 12.17 -20.79
N ARG A 304 5.52 11.58 -19.75
CA ARG A 304 6.24 11.04 -18.57
C ARG A 304 7.36 10.08 -19.00
N ASN A 305 7.08 9.25 -19.99
CA ASN A 305 8.00 8.23 -20.49
C ASN A 305 9.09 8.77 -21.44
N LYS A 306 9.07 10.06 -21.81
CA LYS A 306 10.12 10.65 -22.67
C LYS A 306 11.44 10.83 -21.94
N SER A 307 11.43 11.23 -20.68
CA SER A 307 12.65 11.40 -19.87
C SER A 307 12.34 11.52 -18.38
N ARG A 308 13.37 11.38 -17.54
CA ARG A 308 13.27 11.64 -16.09
C ARG A 308 12.73 13.04 -15.80
N LYS A 309 13.14 14.05 -16.56
CA LYS A 309 12.69 15.44 -16.42
C LYS A 309 11.16 15.54 -16.57
N TRP A 310 10.61 14.94 -17.61
CA TRP A 310 9.15 14.86 -17.79
C TRP A 310 8.47 14.07 -16.68
N SER A 311 9.07 12.95 -16.25
CA SER A 311 8.55 12.17 -15.14
C SER A 311 8.53 12.91 -13.81
N ASP A 312 9.42 13.89 -13.63
CA ASP A 312 9.44 14.73 -12.45
C ASP A 312 8.35 15.80 -12.47
N MET A 313 7.97 16.29 -13.64
CA MET A 313 6.90 17.29 -13.77
C MET A 313 5.50 16.67 -13.86
N ILE A 314 5.37 15.47 -14.44
CA ILE A 314 4.09 14.80 -14.66
C ILE A 314 4.00 13.57 -13.74
N LYS A 315 3.69 13.80 -12.47
CA LYS A 315 3.54 12.72 -11.49
C LYS A 315 2.36 11.80 -11.81
N GLU A 316 2.57 10.51 -11.57
CA GLU A 316 1.53 9.49 -11.65
C GLU A 316 0.40 9.82 -10.67
N LYS A 317 -0.82 9.51 -11.07
CA LYS A 317 -2.00 9.73 -10.25
C LYS A 317 -2.75 8.41 -10.13
N PRO A 318 -2.74 7.76 -8.97
CA PRO A 318 -3.57 6.58 -8.74
C PRO A 318 -5.02 6.87 -9.07
N ALA A 319 -5.72 5.88 -9.61
CA ALA A 319 -7.17 5.86 -9.72
C ALA A 319 -7.77 5.89 -8.31
N GLU A 320 -8.95 6.49 -8.22
CA GLU A 320 -9.70 6.62 -6.97
C GLU A 320 -11.06 5.95 -7.15
N ASP A 321 -11.63 5.43 -6.05
CA ASP A 321 -12.99 4.87 -5.98
C ASP A 321 -14.07 5.96 -6.01
N ARG A 322 -14.02 6.82 -7.04
CA ARG A 322 -14.86 8.00 -7.20
C ARG A 322 -15.54 8.03 -8.54
N PHE A 323 -16.74 8.58 -8.55
CA PHE A 323 -17.54 8.85 -9.74
C PHE A 323 -17.31 10.26 -10.29
N CYS A 324 -16.90 11.20 -9.45
CA CYS A 324 -16.63 12.59 -9.82
C CYS A 324 -15.17 12.92 -9.54
N LEU A 325 -14.45 13.35 -10.56
CA LEU A 325 -13.04 13.76 -10.47
C LEU A 325 -12.90 15.20 -10.90
N ASN A 326 -12.30 16.03 -10.05
CA ASN A 326 -12.11 17.45 -10.33
C ASN A 326 -10.63 17.78 -10.27
N ASN A 327 -10.17 18.62 -11.20
CA ASN A 327 -8.78 19.01 -11.28
C ASN A 327 -8.60 20.51 -11.05
N GLY A 328 -7.98 20.85 -9.92
CA GLY A 328 -7.78 22.25 -9.52
C GLY A 328 -6.37 22.67 -9.23
N PHE A 329 -5.59 21.80 -8.63
CA PHE A 329 -4.28 22.16 -8.09
C PHE A 329 -3.23 21.07 -8.27
N GLN A 330 -3.64 19.87 -8.67
CA GLN A 330 -2.79 18.67 -8.61
C GLN A 330 -1.92 18.44 -9.85
N LEU A 331 -2.03 19.32 -10.85
CA LEU A 331 -1.25 19.30 -12.08
C LEU A 331 -0.31 20.50 -12.21
N ILE A 332 -0.36 21.42 -11.24
CA ILE A 332 0.48 22.59 -11.21
C ILE A 332 1.76 22.21 -10.47
N SER A 333 2.93 22.38 -11.10
CA SER A 333 4.18 22.37 -10.35
C SER A 333 4.07 23.47 -9.29
N HIS A 334 3.92 23.10 -8.01
CA HIS A 334 3.92 24.06 -6.90
C HIS A 334 5.19 24.93 -6.87
N ARG A 335 6.26 24.52 -7.56
CA ARG A 335 7.50 25.30 -7.70
C ARG A 335 7.49 26.29 -8.86
N GLU A 336 6.73 26.03 -9.93
CA GLU A 336 6.85 26.81 -11.19
C GLU A 336 5.53 27.40 -11.69
N ASN A 337 4.40 27.09 -11.03
CA ASN A 337 3.09 27.63 -11.36
C ASN A 337 2.64 27.32 -12.82
N ILE A 338 3.11 26.20 -13.37
CA ILE A 338 2.85 25.78 -14.76
C ILE A 338 1.60 24.91 -14.82
N TRP A 339 0.79 25.05 -15.87
CA TRP A 339 -0.41 24.22 -16.10
C TRP A 339 -0.08 22.74 -16.35
N ASP A 340 -1.10 21.94 -16.71
CA ASP A 340 -0.84 20.58 -17.19
C ASP A 340 0.14 20.61 -18.38
N TYR A 341 1.33 20.04 -18.17
CA TYR A 341 2.40 19.94 -19.15
C TYR A 341 1.96 19.23 -20.43
N ALA A 342 1.02 18.28 -20.36
CA ALA A 342 0.48 17.63 -21.56
C ALA A 342 -0.40 18.57 -22.39
N TYR A 343 -1.17 19.42 -21.72
CA TYR A 343 -1.96 20.46 -22.39
C TYR A 343 -1.04 21.52 -23.04
N ILE A 344 -0.04 22.02 -22.30
CA ILE A 344 0.92 23.00 -22.83
C ILE A 344 1.67 22.43 -24.03
N TYR A 345 2.10 21.17 -23.97
CA TYR A 345 2.77 20.52 -25.08
C TYR A 345 1.90 20.53 -26.35
N VAL A 346 0.62 20.18 -26.25
CA VAL A 346 -0.30 20.20 -27.41
C VAL A 346 -0.47 21.60 -27.98
N LEU A 347 -0.56 22.63 -27.14
CA LEU A 347 -0.59 24.02 -27.62
C LEU A 347 0.72 24.39 -28.33
N TYR A 348 1.86 24.08 -27.71
CA TYR A 348 3.17 24.41 -28.24
C TYR A 348 3.44 23.77 -29.61
N GLN A 349 3.03 22.51 -29.79
CA GLN A 349 3.15 21.81 -31.07
C GLN A 349 2.27 22.40 -32.17
N ASN A 350 1.19 23.11 -31.81
CA ASN A 350 0.29 23.77 -32.75
C ASN A 350 0.53 25.27 -32.89
N ARG A 351 1.54 25.84 -32.22
CA ARG A 351 1.74 27.31 -32.12
C ARG A 351 1.79 28.03 -33.47
N GLU A 352 2.40 27.42 -34.48
CA GLU A 352 2.54 27.99 -35.83
C GLU A 352 1.21 28.02 -36.60
N LYS A 353 0.19 27.27 -36.15
CA LYS A 353 -1.14 27.23 -36.74
C LYS A 353 -2.09 28.29 -36.17
N PHE A 354 -1.71 28.97 -35.08
CA PHE A 354 -2.59 29.90 -34.39
C PHE A 354 -2.71 31.22 -35.15
N GLN A 355 -3.96 31.64 -35.38
CA GLN A 355 -4.31 32.86 -36.09
C GLN A 355 -5.25 33.70 -35.22
N LEU A 356 -4.94 35.00 -35.11
CA LEU A 356 -5.68 35.90 -34.24
C LEU A 356 -7.18 35.91 -34.60
N GLY A 357 -8.03 35.76 -33.58
CA GLY A 357 -9.48 35.68 -33.70
C GLY A 357 -10.03 34.31 -34.10
N LYS A 358 -9.19 33.29 -34.32
CA LYS A 358 -9.64 31.92 -34.60
C LYS A 358 -9.85 31.12 -33.32
N SER A 359 -10.68 30.09 -33.44
CA SER A 359 -10.98 29.15 -32.36
C SER A 359 -10.55 27.75 -32.76
N TYR A 360 -9.98 27.02 -31.81
CA TYR A 360 -9.43 25.68 -32.01
C TYR A 360 -10.06 24.72 -31.02
N LYS A 361 -10.51 23.56 -31.50
CA LYS A 361 -11.13 22.56 -30.62
C LYS A 361 -10.03 21.79 -29.89
N LEU A 362 -10.03 21.87 -28.56
CA LEU A 362 -9.28 20.95 -27.72
C LEU A 362 -10.21 19.81 -27.29
N THR A 363 -9.83 18.57 -27.59
CA THR A 363 -10.47 17.38 -27.05
C THR A 363 -9.62 16.81 -25.92
N ALA A 364 -10.29 16.46 -24.82
CA ALA A 364 -9.68 15.99 -23.61
C ALA A 364 -10.29 14.62 -23.25
N ARG A 365 -9.45 13.60 -23.07
CA ARG A 365 -9.89 12.23 -22.80
C ARG A 365 -9.23 11.69 -21.56
N LEU A 366 -10.03 11.10 -20.69
CA LEU A 366 -9.58 10.47 -19.46
C LEU A 366 -9.63 8.96 -19.65
N TYR A 367 -8.50 8.32 -19.35
CA TYR A 367 -8.33 6.88 -19.45
C TYR A 367 -7.98 6.28 -18.09
N SER A 368 -8.50 5.08 -17.83
CA SER A 368 -7.85 4.17 -16.89
C SER A 368 -6.59 3.60 -17.54
N HIS A 369 -5.51 3.48 -16.77
CA HIS A 369 -4.20 3.11 -17.27
C HIS A 369 -3.55 2.10 -16.34
N LYS A 370 -2.91 1.07 -16.90
CA LYS A 370 -2.19 0.04 -16.14
C LYS A 370 -1.06 -0.50 -16.99
N ASP A 371 0.08 -0.77 -16.35
CA ASP A 371 1.24 -1.44 -16.96
C ASP A 371 1.69 -0.77 -18.28
N GLY A 372 1.68 0.57 -18.32
CA GLY A 372 2.11 1.35 -19.48
C GLY A 372 1.06 1.50 -20.59
N ALA A 373 -0.12 0.91 -20.46
CA ALA A 373 -1.18 0.96 -21.47
C ALA A 373 -2.47 1.64 -20.98
N ASN A 374 -3.12 2.41 -21.85
CA ASN A 374 -4.49 2.85 -21.65
C ASN A 374 -5.42 1.63 -21.76
N VAL A 375 -6.19 1.36 -20.71
CA VAL A 375 -7.11 0.22 -20.63
C VAL A 375 -8.48 0.59 -21.17
N GLU A 376 -9.10 1.66 -20.64
CA GLU A 376 -10.44 2.09 -21.06
C GLU A 376 -10.57 3.61 -21.05
N LYS A 377 -11.26 4.17 -22.04
CA LYS A 377 -11.66 5.58 -22.05
C LYS A 377 -12.88 5.76 -21.16
N VAL A 378 -12.69 6.41 -20.01
CA VAL A 378 -13.75 6.56 -19.00
C VAL A 378 -14.53 7.88 -19.11
N ALA A 379 -13.93 8.92 -19.71
CA ALA A 379 -14.62 10.18 -19.98
C ALA A 379 -14.00 10.94 -21.16
N GLU A 380 -14.79 11.75 -21.84
CA GLU A 380 -14.33 12.64 -22.91
C GLU A 380 -15.07 13.97 -22.92
N GLY A 381 -14.39 15.05 -23.27
CA GLY A 381 -14.98 16.37 -23.41
C GLY A 381 -14.24 17.20 -24.46
N SER A 382 -14.83 18.31 -24.88
CA SER A 382 -14.14 19.27 -25.72
C SER A 382 -14.49 20.70 -25.36
N ILE A 383 -13.52 21.59 -25.54
CA ILE A 383 -13.65 23.02 -25.34
C ILE A 383 -13.09 23.75 -26.56
N MET A 384 -13.72 24.85 -26.95
CA MET A 384 -13.18 25.76 -27.95
C MET A 384 -12.19 26.72 -27.29
N LEU A 385 -10.97 26.75 -27.78
CA LEU A 385 -9.96 27.69 -27.33
C LEU A 385 -9.82 28.83 -28.34
N VAL A 386 -10.04 30.06 -27.91
CA VAL A 386 -9.99 31.26 -28.76
C VAL A 386 -8.61 31.88 -28.68
N TYR A 387 -7.96 32.09 -29.82
CA TYR A 387 -6.68 32.79 -29.89
C TYR A 387 -6.92 34.29 -30.13
N ASP A 388 -7.18 35.03 -29.07
CA ASP A 388 -7.34 36.50 -29.07
C ASP A 388 -6.03 37.24 -28.72
N GLN A 389 -6.10 38.56 -28.52
CA GLN A 389 -4.92 39.37 -28.20
C GLN A 389 -4.32 39.02 -26.84
N ASP A 390 -5.16 38.73 -25.84
CA ASP A 390 -4.72 38.35 -24.51
C ASP A 390 -4.04 36.97 -24.59
N ALA A 391 -4.64 36.02 -25.30
CA ALA A 391 -4.06 34.72 -25.58
C ALA A 391 -2.68 34.81 -26.23
N LYS A 392 -2.52 35.68 -27.23
CA LYS A 392 -1.22 35.89 -27.88
C LYS A 392 -0.14 36.32 -26.90
N LYS A 393 -0.47 37.23 -26.00
CA LYS A 393 0.45 37.72 -24.97
C LYS A 393 0.80 36.61 -23.97
N GLU A 394 -0.22 36.00 -23.36
CA GLU A 394 -0.03 34.96 -22.33
C GLU A 394 0.71 33.72 -22.86
N LEU A 395 0.39 33.28 -24.08
CA LEU A 395 1.06 32.13 -24.69
C LEU A 395 2.52 32.40 -25.04
N SER A 396 2.89 33.63 -25.38
CA SER A 396 4.30 33.99 -25.64
C SER A 396 5.18 33.71 -24.42
N ASP A 397 4.71 34.13 -23.24
CA ASP A 397 5.44 33.93 -21.98
C ASP A 397 5.48 32.45 -21.59
N ILE A 398 4.36 31.73 -21.78
CA ILE A 398 4.26 30.29 -21.50
C ILE A 398 5.18 29.49 -22.41
N PHE A 399 5.19 29.78 -23.71
CA PHE A 399 6.04 29.06 -24.67
C PHE A 399 7.51 29.33 -24.43
N THR A 400 7.89 30.56 -24.06
CA THR A 400 9.27 30.87 -23.69
C THR A 400 9.75 30.02 -22.50
N LYS A 401 8.94 29.92 -21.43
CA LYS A 401 9.26 29.07 -20.27
C LYS A 401 9.27 27.59 -20.63
N PHE A 402 8.36 27.17 -21.50
CA PHE A 402 8.28 25.79 -21.93
C PHE A 402 9.48 25.40 -22.80
N GLU A 403 9.97 26.28 -23.66
CA GLU A 403 11.19 26.07 -24.45
C GLU A 403 12.43 25.94 -23.58
N GLN A 404 12.54 26.75 -22.51
CA GLN A 404 13.58 26.57 -21.51
C GLN A 404 13.50 25.18 -20.89
N PHE A 405 12.30 24.75 -20.49
CA PHE A 405 12.07 23.39 -20.01
C PHE A 405 12.42 22.31 -21.05
N LEU A 406 12.28 22.54 -22.35
CA LEU A 406 12.68 21.56 -23.37
C LEU A 406 14.19 21.49 -23.59
N ASN A 407 14.92 22.58 -23.30
CA ASN A 407 16.34 22.75 -23.63
C ASN A 407 17.32 22.42 -22.48
N GLU A 408 16.88 22.37 -21.22
CA GLU A 408 17.67 21.80 -20.11
C GLU A 408 17.45 20.30 -19.95
#